data_AF-A0A1B6IYH6-F1
#
_entry.id   AF-A0A1B6IYH6-F1
#
_cell.length_a   1.000
_cell.length_b   1.000
_cell.length_c   1.000
_cell.angle_alpha   90.00
_cell.angle_beta   90.00
_cell.angle_gamma   90.00
#
_symmetry.space_group_name_H-M   'P 1'
#
loop_
_entity.id
_entity.type
_entity.pdbx_description
1 polymer ?
#
loop_
_entity_poly.entity_id
_entity_poly.type
_entity_poly.pdbx_seq_one_letter_code
_entity_poly.pdbx_strand_id
1 'polypeptide(L)'
;EHNKGECCPQCKGSRRLIEPPKGSCLLKLGLHQSGKTFQHDDCTKCTCSNGTLHCQRKSCPPLDCPEEMQVRVPGICCPYCPRKPLPAKGELYTACRVGGRTYQDGETWQLDQCKSCACSGGLIRCAMPECPQLGPCPPRFKLHREPGQCCPTCVEEDGVCTVFGDPHYKTFDGKFFSFQGSCKYQLVADCREKTFNIRVTNDARSTKTSSWTKTVSLKIGGIKVNLGERQRLKVNGVKVAVPYRMPTGQVTVRREDETLRVDTYLGVKVLWDGKSFLEVSVPAKYKGKLCGLCGNFNSMSRDDLMTRRGRVVL
;
A
#
# COMPACT_ATOMS: atom_id res chain seq x y z
N GLU A 1 27.36 -18.83 7.53
CA GLU A 1 28.69 -18.19 7.58
C GLU A 1 29.07 -17.69 6.18
N HIS A 2 29.98 -16.72 6.09
CA HIS A 2 30.42 -16.15 4.83
C HIS A 2 31.93 -16.31 4.70
N ASN A 3 32.38 -17.07 3.71
CA ASN A 3 33.80 -17.29 3.46
C ASN A 3 34.35 -16.17 2.56
N LYS A 4 35.61 -15.76 2.78
CA LYS A 4 36.27 -14.73 1.97
C LYS A 4 36.37 -15.18 0.51
N GLY A 5 35.77 -14.41 -0.40
CA GLY A 5 35.83 -14.64 -1.85
C GLY A 5 34.52 -15.11 -2.49
N GLU A 6 33.48 -15.42 -1.70
CA GLU A 6 32.17 -15.81 -2.22
C GLU A 6 31.16 -14.68 -2.08
N CYS A 7 30.30 -14.48 -3.08
CA CYS A 7 29.29 -13.41 -3.07
C CYS A 7 28.08 -13.69 -2.17
N CYS A 8 27.86 -14.94 -1.76
CA CYS A 8 26.65 -15.34 -1.03
C CYS A 8 27.01 -16.01 0.32
N PRO A 9 26.29 -15.72 1.41
CA PRO A 9 26.44 -16.47 2.66
C PRO A 9 25.94 -17.91 2.48
N GLN A 10 26.76 -18.88 2.86
CA GLN A 10 26.34 -20.27 2.90
C GLN A 10 25.65 -20.56 4.24
N CYS A 11 24.45 -21.14 4.16
CA CYS A 11 23.73 -21.64 5.33
C CYS A 11 24.42 -22.92 5.83
N LYS A 12 25.29 -22.81 6.84
CA LYS A 12 25.77 -23.97 7.60
C LYS A 12 24.72 -24.35 8.64
N GLY A 13 23.69 -25.03 8.17
CA GLY A 13 22.66 -25.63 8.99
C GLY A 13 22.01 -26.74 8.19
N SER A 14 22.19 -27.98 8.62
CA SER A 14 21.42 -29.10 8.08
C SER A 14 20.02 -29.05 8.69
N ARG A 15 19.09 -28.32 8.06
CA ARG A 15 17.69 -28.70 8.24
C ARG A 15 17.58 -30.07 7.60
N ARG A 16 17.33 -31.12 8.39
CA ARG A 16 16.84 -32.38 7.81
C ARG A 16 15.59 -31.99 7.03
N LEU A 17 15.71 -31.94 5.71
CA LEU A 17 14.57 -32.06 4.82
C LEU A 17 14.05 -33.47 5.08
N ILE A 18 13.15 -33.56 6.06
CA ILE A 18 12.32 -34.76 6.21
C ILE A 18 11.48 -34.72 4.95
N GLU A 19 11.92 -35.40 3.90
CA GLU A 19 11.05 -35.74 2.80
C GLU A 19 9.90 -36.52 3.45
N PRO A 20 8.69 -35.96 3.47
CA PRO A 20 7.54 -36.68 3.98
C PRO A 20 7.48 -38.01 3.20
N PRO A 21 7.25 -39.16 3.86
CA PRO A 21 6.97 -40.42 3.16
C PRO A 21 6.03 -40.18 1.97
N LYS A 22 6.26 -40.84 0.82
CA LYS A 22 5.54 -40.55 -0.43
C LYS A 22 4.03 -40.36 -0.20
N GLY A 23 3.53 -39.19 -0.61
CA GLY A 23 2.12 -38.82 -0.50
C GLY A 23 1.69 -38.23 0.86
N SER A 24 2.56 -38.14 1.86
CA SER A 24 2.27 -37.49 3.14
C SER A 24 2.55 -35.98 3.11
N CYS A 25 1.84 -35.24 3.94
CA CYS A 25 1.89 -33.79 4.01
C CYS A 25 2.50 -33.34 5.32
N LEU A 26 3.30 -32.27 5.27
CA LEU A 26 3.89 -31.64 6.45
C LEU A 26 3.20 -30.29 6.72
N LEU A 27 2.61 -30.13 7.90
CA LEU A 27 2.10 -28.84 8.37
C LEU A 27 2.76 -28.50 9.71
N LYS A 28 3.51 -27.38 9.77
CA LYS A 28 4.40 -27.03 10.91
C LYS A 28 5.41 -28.14 11.20
N LEU A 29 5.23 -28.87 12.31
CA LEU A 29 6.04 -30.01 12.76
C LEU A 29 5.27 -31.34 12.68
N GLY A 30 4.02 -31.32 12.24
CA GLY A 30 3.15 -32.50 12.15
C GLY A 30 3.19 -33.14 10.77
N LEU A 31 3.40 -34.46 10.74
CA LEU A 31 3.34 -35.30 9.55
C LEU A 31 1.95 -35.94 9.42
N HIS A 32 1.30 -35.77 8.27
CA HIS A 32 -0.04 -36.27 8.00
C HIS A 32 -0.03 -37.20 6.80
N GLN A 33 -0.52 -38.43 6.95
CA GLN A 33 -0.61 -39.39 5.85
C GLN A 33 -1.63 -38.96 4.81
N SER A 34 -1.43 -39.39 3.55
CA SER A 34 -2.42 -39.18 2.47
C SER A 34 -3.79 -39.73 2.88
N GLY A 35 -4.86 -38.98 2.61
CA GLY A 35 -6.23 -39.28 3.03
C GLY A 35 -6.57 -38.80 4.45
N LYS A 36 -5.59 -38.46 5.29
CA LYS A 36 -5.86 -38.02 6.66
C LYS A 36 -6.44 -36.60 6.66
N THR A 37 -7.58 -36.46 7.33
CA THR A 37 -8.21 -35.18 7.61
C THR A 37 -8.03 -34.83 9.08
N PHE A 38 -7.67 -33.58 9.37
CA PHE A 38 -7.42 -33.10 10.72
C PHE A 38 -7.84 -31.64 10.88
N GLN A 39 -8.13 -31.27 12.12
CA GLN A 39 -8.47 -29.90 12.48
C GLN A 39 -7.18 -29.15 12.84
N HIS A 40 -6.87 -28.08 12.11
CA HIS A 40 -5.67 -27.27 12.34
C HIS A 40 -5.87 -26.25 13.46
N ASP A 41 -7.03 -25.60 13.44
CA ASP A 41 -7.53 -24.69 14.47
C ASP A 41 -9.07 -24.79 14.52
N ASP A 42 -9.72 -24.08 15.43
CA ASP A 42 -11.18 -24.12 15.60
C ASP A 42 -11.96 -23.83 14.30
N CYS A 43 -11.35 -23.16 13.31
CA CYS A 43 -11.99 -22.77 12.05
C CYS A 43 -11.47 -23.51 10.80
N THR A 44 -10.37 -24.25 10.88
CA THR A 44 -9.64 -24.71 9.71
C THR A 44 -9.52 -26.22 9.71
N LYS A 45 -10.15 -26.85 8.72
CA LYS A 45 -10.07 -28.29 8.49
C LYS A 45 -9.17 -28.55 7.29
N CYS A 46 -8.15 -29.38 7.47
CA CYS A 46 -7.19 -29.71 6.43
C CYS A 46 -7.23 -31.19 6.10
N THR A 47 -7.11 -31.51 4.82
CA THR A 47 -6.99 -32.87 4.31
C THR A 47 -5.68 -33.00 3.54
N CYS A 48 -4.88 -34.00 3.89
CA CYS A 48 -3.72 -34.35 3.10
C CYS A 48 -4.14 -35.24 1.92
N SER A 49 -3.80 -34.84 0.71
CA SER A 49 -4.02 -35.62 -0.51
C SER A 49 -2.72 -35.69 -1.31
N ASN A 50 -2.07 -36.85 -1.28
CA ASN A 50 -0.88 -37.17 -2.06
C ASN A 50 0.21 -36.07 -2.02
N GLY A 51 0.59 -35.65 -0.81
CA GLY A 51 1.62 -34.64 -0.56
C GLY A 51 1.11 -33.19 -0.58
N THR A 52 -0.15 -32.97 -0.95
CA THR A 52 -0.78 -31.63 -0.99
C THR A 52 -1.77 -31.45 0.15
N LEU A 53 -1.67 -30.33 0.88
CA LEU A 53 -2.64 -29.95 1.89
C LEU A 53 -3.79 -29.17 1.26
N HIS A 54 -5.01 -29.69 1.39
CA HIS A 54 -6.25 -28.99 1.06
C HIS A 54 -6.91 -28.52 2.35
N CYS A 55 -6.78 -27.24 2.66
CA CYS A 55 -7.38 -26.65 3.87
C CYS A 55 -8.60 -25.80 3.51
N GLN A 56 -9.67 -25.99 4.26
CA GLN A 56 -10.88 -25.19 4.19
C GLN A 56 -11.07 -24.46 5.52
N ARG A 57 -11.20 -23.13 5.45
CA ARG A 57 -11.44 -22.27 6.60
C ARG A 57 -12.90 -21.83 6.63
N LYS A 58 -13.59 -22.06 7.73
CA LYS A 58 -14.94 -21.58 7.98
C LYS A 58 -14.92 -20.07 8.19
N SER A 59 -15.74 -19.35 7.42
CA SER A 59 -15.99 -17.92 7.62
C SER A 59 -17.14 -17.73 8.61
N CYS A 60 -17.03 -16.76 9.51
CA CYS A 60 -18.06 -16.49 10.51
C CYS A 60 -19.08 -15.47 10.00
N PRO A 61 -20.38 -15.66 10.33
CA PRO A 61 -21.40 -14.70 9.97
C PRO A 61 -21.18 -13.37 10.71
N PRO A 62 -21.64 -12.24 10.16
CA PRO A 62 -21.72 -10.99 10.89
C PRO A 62 -22.56 -11.17 12.17
N LEU A 63 -22.09 -10.60 13.27
CA LEU A 63 -22.77 -10.68 14.57
C LEU A 63 -23.44 -9.35 14.92
N ASP A 64 -24.67 -9.46 15.45
CA ASP A 64 -25.52 -8.34 15.88
C ASP A 64 -25.15 -7.82 17.29
N CYS A 65 -23.87 -7.86 17.65
CA CYS A 65 -23.37 -7.29 18.90
C CYS A 65 -21.94 -6.77 18.73
N PRO A 66 -21.52 -5.78 19.54
CA PRO A 66 -20.16 -5.26 19.50
C PRO A 66 -19.17 -6.28 20.08
N GLU A 67 -17.88 -6.13 19.77
CA GLU A 67 -16.84 -7.14 20.07
C GLU A 67 -16.72 -7.44 21.56
N GLU A 68 -16.97 -6.45 22.42
CA GLU A 68 -16.91 -6.58 23.88
C GLU A 68 -18.01 -7.48 24.46
N MET A 69 -19.08 -7.72 23.68
CA MET A 69 -20.19 -8.59 24.08
C MET A 69 -20.13 -9.98 23.43
N GLN A 70 -19.15 -10.23 22.55
CA GLN A 70 -19.03 -11.50 21.86
C GLN A 70 -18.44 -12.57 22.78
N VAL A 71 -19.10 -13.72 22.84
CA VAL A 71 -18.62 -14.87 23.60
C VAL A 71 -17.90 -15.82 22.65
N ARG A 72 -16.64 -16.12 22.96
CA ARG A 72 -15.85 -17.17 22.31
C ARG A 72 -15.83 -18.40 23.20
N VAL A 73 -16.13 -19.55 22.61
CA VAL A 73 -16.10 -20.84 23.31
C VAL A 73 -14.96 -21.66 22.71
N PRO A 74 -14.03 -22.18 23.54
CA PRO A 74 -12.96 -23.05 23.06
C PRO A 74 -13.51 -24.22 22.23
N GLY A 75 -12.93 -24.46 21.05
CA GLY A 75 -13.38 -25.52 20.15
C GLY A 75 -14.53 -25.13 19.22
N ILE A 76 -15.07 -23.92 19.31
CA ILE A 76 -16.06 -23.38 18.37
C ILE A 76 -15.41 -22.27 17.52
N CYS A 77 -15.44 -22.43 16.20
CA CYS A 77 -14.87 -21.45 15.26
C CYS A 77 -15.40 -20.03 15.48
N CYS A 78 -16.73 -19.89 15.60
CA CYS A 78 -17.38 -18.59 15.52
C CYS A 78 -17.86 -18.10 16.89
N PRO A 79 -17.55 -16.85 17.25
CA PRO A 79 -18.18 -16.22 18.40
C PRO A 79 -19.69 -16.10 18.19
N TYR A 80 -20.41 -15.87 19.28
CA TYR A 80 -21.84 -15.56 19.24
C TYR A 80 -22.19 -14.47 20.24
N CYS A 81 -23.35 -13.84 20.02
CA CYS A 81 -23.92 -12.84 20.92
C CYS A 81 -24.80 -13.55 21.96
N PRO A 82 -24.48 -13.51 23.26
CA PRO A 82 -25.36 -14.02 24.29
C PRO A 82 -26.65 -13.17 24.31
N ARG A 83 -27.81 -13.81 24.18
CA ARG A 83 -29.09 -13.14 24.40
C ARG A 83 -29.17 -12.82 25.90
N LYS A 84 -29.37 -11.56 26.28
CA LYS A 84 -29.77 -11.26 27.66
C LYS A 84 -31.06 -12.04 27.97
N PRO A 85 -31.22 -12.61 29.17
CA PRO A 85 -32.50 -13.16 29.58
C PRO A 85 -33.56 -12.04 29.46
N LEU A 86 -34.73 -12.39 28.92
CA LEU A 86 -35.92 -11.54 29.01
C LEU A 86 -36.09 -11.13 30.49
N PRO A 87 -36.41 -9.87 30.76
CA PRO A 87 -36.71 -9.47 32.13
C PRO A 87 -37.92 -10.25 32.62
N ALA A 88 -37.95 -10.51 33.93
CA ALA A 88 -39.15 -11.01 34.58
C ALA A 88 -40.34 -10.09 34.24
N LYS A 89 -41.51 -10.70 34.03
CA LYS A 89 -42.78 -10.06 33.66
C LYS A 89 -42.87 -8.56 34.03
N GLY A 90 -42.86 -7.70 33.01
CA GLY A 90 -43.34 -6.30 33.12
C GLY A 90 -42.33 -5.19 32.84
N GLU A 91 -41.02 -5.46 32.79
CA GLU A 91 -40.03 -4.41 32.49
C GLU A 91 -39.67 -4.41 31.00
N LEU A 92 -40.11 -3.39 30.26
CA LEU A 92 -39.65 -3.18 28.89
C LEU A 92 -38.26 -2.54 28.97
N TYR A 93 -37.20 -3.23 28.53
CA TYR A 93 -35.91 -2.56 28.32
C TYR A 93 -36.11 -1.56 27.19
N THR A 94 -36.28 -0.27 27.49
CA THR A 94 -36.44 0.80 26.50
C THR A 94 -35.11 1.43 26.08
N ALA A 95 -34.00 0.99 26.67
CA ALA A 95 -32.68 1.59 26.43
C ALA A 95 -31.57 0.54 26.34
N CYS A 96 -30.61 0.82 25.46
CA CYS A 96 -29.44 -0.01 25.19
C CYS A 96 -28.22 0.57 25.91
N ARG A 97 -27.41 -0.26 26.57
CA ARG A 97 -26.17 0.19 27.22
C ARG A 97 -24.94 -0.35 26.51
N VAL A 98 -24.08 0.54 26.02
CA VAL A 98 -22.84 0.20 25.30
C VAL A 98 -21.69 1.03 25.85
N GLY A 99 -20.62 0.38 26.34
CA GLY A 99 -19.41 1.06 26.79
C GLY A 99 -19.65 2.15 27.85
N GLY A 100 -20.62 1.94 28.75
CA GLY A 100 -21.01 2.92 29.78
C GLY A 100 -21.97 4.03 29.31
N ARG A 101 -22.31 4.11 28.02
CA ARG A 101 -23.33 5.02 27.48
C ARG A 101 -24.67 4.33 27.38
N THR A 102 -25.75 5.08 27.60
CA THR A 102 -27.14 4.61 27.48
C THR A 102 -27.78 5.27 26.27
N TYR A 103 -28.30 4.47 25.35
CA TYR A 103 -29.02 4.89 24.16
C TYR A 103 -30.50 4.59 24.32
N GLN A 104 -31.36 5.56 24.06
CA GLN A 104 -32.82 5.39 24.10
C GLN A 104 -33.32 4.66 22.86
N ASP A 105 -34.54 4.11 22.93
CA ASP A 105 -35.20 3.50 21.78
C ASP A 105 -35.23 4.46 20.57
N GLY A 106 -34.85 3.94 19.40
CA GLY A 106 -34.73 4.72 18.16
C GLY A 106 -33.40 5.49 18.01
N GLU A 107 -32.59 5.64 19.06
CA GLU A 107 -31.29 6.30 18.92
C GLU A 107 -30.32 5.46 18.11
N THR A 108 -29.55 6.14 17.26
CA THR A 108 -28.53 5.53 16.40
C THR A 108 -27.15 6.09 16.71
N TRP A 109 -26.13 5.27 16.54
CA TRP A 109 -24.73 5.67 16.70
C TRP A 109 -23.84 4.97 15.67
N GLN A 110 -22.74 5.63 15.30
CA GLN A 110 -21.71 5.04 14.47
C GLN A 110 -20.68 4.33 15.34
N LEU A 111 -20.39 3.06 15.04
CA LEU A 111 -19.35 2.27 15.68
C LEU A 111 -18.01 2.45 14.93
N ASP A 112 -18.08 2.46 13.61
CA ASP A 112 -16.95 2.75 12.72
C ASP A 112 -17.48 3.33 11.38
N GLN A 113 -16.59 3.59 10.43
CA GLN A 113 -16.93 4.15 9.11
C GLN A 113 -17.92 3.30 8.29
N CYS A 114 -18.11 2.03 8.62
CA CYS A 114 -18.96 1.05 7.96
C CYS A 114 -20.09 0.51 8.82
N LYS A 115 -20.09 0.70 10.14
CA LYS A 115 -21.05 0.05 11.02
C LYS A 115 -21.80 1.08 11.86
N SER A 116 -23.10 1.16 11.60
CA SER A 116 -24.04 1.93 12.40
C SER A 116 -24.90 0.99 13.24
N CYS A 117 -25.31 1.43 14.41
CA CYS A 117 -26.19 0.66 15.28
C CYS A 117 -27.37 1.53 15.75
N ALA A 118 -28.48 0.87 16.05
CA ALA A 118 -29.69 1.46 16.58
C ALA A 118 -30.13 0.71 17.83
N CYS A 119 -30.72 1.41 18.79
CA CYS A 119 -31.43 0.76 19.88
C CYS A 119 -32.89 0.52 19.47
N SER A 120 -33.36 -0.71 19.62
CA SER A 120 -34.75 -1.08 19.30
C SER A 120 -35.27 -2.03 20.37
N GLY A 121 -36.12 -1.54 21.27
CA GLY A 121 -36.69 -2.31 22.38
C GLY A 121 -35.62 -2.90 23.30
N GLY A 122 -34.56 -2.13 23.57
CA GLY A 122 -33.44 -2.56 24.43
C GLY A 122 -32.47 -3.55 23.76
N LEU A 123 -32.72 -3.89 22.49
CA LEU A 123 -31.82 -4.67 21.65
C LEU A 123 -31.01 -3.75 20.75
N ILE A 124 -29.71 -4.00 20.71
CA ILE A 124 -28.79 -3.33 19.79
C ILE A 124 -28.93 -4.01 18.43
N ARG A 125 -29.25 -3.23 17.39
CA ARG A 125 -29.31 -3.70 16.00
C ARG A 125 -28.28 -2.94 15.19
N CYS A 126 -27.30 -3.63 14.64
CA CYS A 126 -26.27 -2.99 13.83
C CYS A 126 -26.46 -3.34 12.36
N ALA A 127 -26.22 -2.35 11.51
CA ALA A 127 -26.24 -2.50 10.07
C ALA A 127 -24.97 -1.93 9.47
N MET A 128 -24.47 -2.62 8.44
CA MET A 128 -23.45 -2.09 7.55
C MET A 128 -24.12 -1.66 6.25
N PRO A 129 -23.75 -0.51 5.65
CA PRO A 129 -24.29 -0.15 4.36
C PRO A 129 -23.84 -1.20 3.34
N GLU A 130 -24.78 -1.67 2.53
CA GLU A 130 -24.44 -2.51 1.40
C GLU A 130 -23.68 -1.66 0.37
N CYS A 131 -22.41 -1.97 0.19
CA CYS A 131 -21.64 -1.30 -0.85
C CYS A 131 -22.18 -1.70 -2.22
N PRO A 132 -22.28 -0.75 -3.16
CA PRO A 132 -22.64 -1.06 -4.54
C PRO A 132 -21.74 -2.18 -5.07
N GLN A 133 -22.34 -3.14 -5.76
CA GLN A 133 -21.60 -4.19 -6.47
C GLN A 133 -20.83 -3.52 -7.62
N LEU A 134 -19.58 -3.16 -7.35
CA LEU A 134 -18.69 -2.59 -8.36
C LEU A 134 -18.10 -3.74 -9.16
N GLY A 135 -18.29 -3.70 -10.48
CA GLY A 135 -17.51 -4.51 -11.41
C GLY A 135 -16.03 -4.10 -11.41
N PRO A 136 -15.20 -4.69 -12.29
CA PRO A 136 -13.83 -4.24 -12.50
C PRO A 136 -13.81 -2.75 -12.83
N CYS A 137 -12.89 -2.00 -12.21
CA CYS A 137 -12.73 -0.59 -12.55
C CYS A 137 -12.35 -0.43 -14.03
N PRO A 138 -12.76 0.69 -14.68
CA PRO A 138 -12.32 1.01 -16.03
C PRO A 138 -10.79 0.99 -16.17
N PRO A 139 -10.24 0.80 -17.38
CA PRO A 139 -8.80 0.92 -17.60
C PRO A 139 -8.25 2.23 -17.04
N ARG A 140 -7.07 2.18 -16.39
CA ARG A 140 -6.43 3.31 -15.67
C ARG A 140 -7.16 3.77 -14.40
N PHE A 141 -8.13 3.02 -13.91
CA PHE A 141 -8.74 3.22 -12.61
C PHE A 141 -8.47 2.01 -11.73
N LYS A 142 -8.32 2.27 -10.43
CA LYS A 142 -8.17 1.24 -9.41
C LYS A 142 -9.23 1.41 -8.33
N LEU A 143 -9.57 0.30 -7.71
CA LEU A 143 -10.44 0.31 -6.55
C LEU A 143 -9.67 0.96 -5.38
N HIS A 144 -10.24 2.02 -4.82
CA HIS A 144 -9.65 2.72 -3.69
C HIS A 144 -10.70 2.99 -2.62
N ARG A 145 -10.33 2.80 -1.36
CA ARG A 145 -11.15 3.15 -0.20
C ARG A 145 -10.49 4.32 0.50
N GLU A 146 -11.06 5.50 0.34
CA GLU A 146 -10.59 6.71 1.00
C GLU A 146 -10.71 6.55 2.53
N PRO A 147 -9.76 7.10 3.32
CA PRO A 147 -9.85 7.09 4.77
C PRO A 147 -11.17 7.70 5.26
N GLY A 148 -11.89 6.99 6.13
CA GLY A 148 -13.18 7.42 6.67
C GLY A 148 -14.40 7.07 5.81
N GLN A 149 -14.22 6.49 4.62
CA GLN A 149 -15.33 5.95 3.82
C GLN A 149 -15.49 4.45 4.03
N CYS A 150 -16.75 3.98 4.01
CA CYS A 150 -17.02 2.55 4.05
C CYS A 150 -16.76 1.88 2.70
N CYS A 151 -17.38 2.42 1.65
CA CYS A 151 -17.41 1.75 0.36
C CYS A 151 -16.27 2.23 -0.53
N PRO A 152 -15.60 1.30 -1.22
CA PRO A 152 -14.58 1.67 -2.17
C PRO A 152 -15.20 2.31 -3.41
N THR A 153 -14.41 3.12 -4.12
CA THR A 153 -14.78 3.73 -5.40
C THR A 153 -13.65 3.52 -6.41
N CYS A 154 -13.98 3.54 -7.70
CA CYS A 154 -12.95 3.56 -8.74
C CYS A 154 -12.35 4.96 -8.82
N VAL A 155 -11.06 5.07 -8.52
CA VAL A 155 -10.29 6.32 -8.65
C VAL A 155 -9.24 6.14 -9.72
N GLU A 156 -8.92 7.23 -10.41
CA GLU A 156 -7.90 7.20 -11.44
C GLU A 156 -6.52 6.87 -10.84
N GLU A 157 -5.75 6.05 -11.54
CA GLU A 157 -4.42 5.64 -11.12
C GLU A 157 -3.42 6.81 -11.15
N ASP A 158 -2.36 6.68 -10.35
CA ASP A 158 -1.29 7.66 -10.37
C ASP A 158 -0.54 7.58 -11.72
N GLY A 159 -0.17 8.73 -12.27
CA GLY A 159 0.73 8.80 -13.42
C GLY A 159 2.14 8.41 -12.99
N VAL A 160 2.84 7.59 -13.79
CA VAL A 160 4.19 7.11 -13.50
C VAL A 160 5.17 7.58 -14.57
N CYS A 161 6.26 8.24 -14.16
CA CYS A 161 7.40 8.58 -14.99
C CYS A 161 8.65 7.85 -14.49
N THR A 162 9.44 7.27 -15.40
CA THR A 162 10.65 6.54 -15.04
C THR A 162 11.90 7.08 -15.73
N VAL A 163 13.04 6.95 -15.04
CA VAL A 163 14.38 7.22 -15.55
C VAL A 163 15.24 6.00 -15.27
N PHE A 164 15.97 5.50 -16.26
CA PHE A 164 16.79 4.29 -16.14
C PHE A 164 17.98 4.32 -17.11
N GLY A 165 19.05 3.58 -16.81
CA GLY A 165 20.21 3.50 -17.70
C GLY A 165 20.99 4.82 -17.84
N ASP A 166 21.27 5.23 -19.08
CA ASP A 166 22.16 6.34 -19.46
C ASP A 166 21.50 7.52 -20.21
N PRO A 167 20.81 8.41 -19.49
CA PRO A 167 19.49 8.20 -18.95
C PRO A 167 18.43 8.09 -20.08
N HIS A 168 17.68 7.00 -20.06
CA HIS A 168 16.44 6.85 -20.79
C HIS A 168 15.27 7.31 -19.92
N TYR A 169 14.30 7.96 -20.53
CA TYR A 169 13.12 8.51 -19.89
C TYR A 169 11.87 7.87 -20.48
N LYS A 170 10.91 7.57 -19.61
CA LYS A 170 9.53 7.28 -19.98
C LYS A 170 8.63 8.30 -19.29
N THR A 171 7.95 9.14 -20.07
CA THR A 171 7.04 10.16 -19.56
C THR A 171 5.77 9.56 -18.96
N PHE A 172 4.96 10.41 -18.31
CA PHE A 172 3.67 9.99 -17.74
C PHE A 172 2.70 9.42 -18.78
N ASP A 173 2.75 9.95 -20.01
CA ASP A 173 1.87 9.51 -21.11
C ASP A 173 2.53 8.42 -21.99
N GLY A 174 3.73 7.97 -21.61
CA GLY A 174 4.40 6.80 -22.17
C GLY A 174 5.37 7.05 -23.31
N LYS A 175 5.72 8.32 -23.61
CA LYS A 175 6.77 8.66 -24.57
C LYS A 175 8.12 8.22 -24.04
N PHE A 176 8.85 7.44 -24.84
CA PHE A 176 10.24 7.08 -24.58
C PHE A 176 11.19 8.02 -25.32
N PHE A 177 12.25 8.46 -24.64
CA PHE A 177 13.35 9.19 -25.25
C PHE A 177 14.65 9.05 -24.44
N SER A 178 15.78 9.30 -25.09
CA SER A 178 17.10 9.34 -24.45
C SER A 178 17.60 10.78 -24.44
N PHE A 179 18.18 11.21 -23.33
CA PHE A 179 18.71 12.56 -23.22
C PHE A 179 20.00 12.57 -22.41
N GLN A 180 21.12 12.69 -23.13
CA GLN A 180 22.46 12.65 -22.57
C GLN A 180 22.94 14.08 -22.31
N GLY A 181 22.92 14.48 -21.04
CA GLY A 181 23.32 15.82 -20.63
C GLY A 181 23.83 15.82 -19.20
N SER A 182 25.01 16.42 -18.98
CA SER A 182 25.68 16.51 -17.68
C SER A 182 25.29 17.82 -16.96
N CYS A 183 24.04 17.94 -16.57
CA CYS A 183 23.53 19.11 -15.85
C CYS A 183 22.42 18.73 -14.87
N LYS A 184 21.85 19.76 -14.24
CA LYS A 184 20.66 19.65 -13.40
C LYS A 184 19.42 19.97 -14.22
N TYR A 185 18.52 18.99 -14.32
CA TYR A 185 17.30 19.10 -15.09
C TYR A 185 16.06 19.09 -14.20
N GLN A 186 15.02 19.79 -14.64
CA GLN A 186 13.69 19.62 -14.07
C GLN A 186 13.08 18.36 -14.66
N LEU A 187 12.98 17.32 -13.83
CA LEU A 187 12.34 16.08 -14.23
C LEU A 187 10.83 16.29 -14.32
N VAL A 188 10.24 16.81 -13.26
CA VAL A 188 8.82 17.17 -13.20
C VAL A 188 8.61 18.27 -12.18
N ALA A 189 7.71 19.20 -12.47
CA ALA A 189 7.18 20.15 -11.51
C ALA A 189 5.69 20.37 -11.77
N ASP A 190 4.97 20.76 -10.72
CA ASP A 190 3.67 21.40 -10.88
C ASP A 190 3.88 22.84 -11.37
N CYS A 191 3.48 23.10 -12.61
CA CYS A 191 3.73 24.35 -13.30
C CYS A 191 2.51 25.30 -13.27
N ARG A 192 1.42 24.87 -12.62
CA ARG A 192 0.24 25.69 -12.33
C ARG A 192 0.32 26.27 -10.92
N GLU A 193 0.23 25.41 -9.90
CA GLU A 193 0.14 25.83 -8.49
C GLU A 193 1.51 25.84 -7.79
N LYS A 194 2.56 25.34 -8.45
CA LYS A 194 3.95 25.33 -7.94
C LYS A 194 4.09 24.59 -6.60
N THR A 195 3.26 23.56 -6.37
CA THR A 195 3.22 22.80 -5.12
C THR A 195 4.46 21.93 -4.90
N PHE A 196 5.05 21.39 -5.97
CA PHE A 196 6.28 20.59 -5.92
C PHE A 196 7.16 20.73 -7.16
N ASN A 197 8.44 20.40 -6.99
CA ASN A 197 9.44 20.34 -8.06
C ASN A 197 10.46 19.23 -7.77
N ILE A 198 10.67 18.34 -8.74
CA ILE A 198 11.67 17.28 -8.70
C ILE A 198 12.73 17.57 -9.76
N ARG A 199 13.98 17.65 -9.31
CA ARG A 199 15.14 17.82 -10.17
C ARG A 199 16.06 16.62 -10.08
N VAL A 200 16.61 16.24 -11.23
CA VAL A 200 17.67 15.24 -11.34
C VAL A 200 18.97 15.94 -11.70
N THR A 201 20.07 15.51 -11.09
CA THR A 201 21.40 15.94 -11.51
C THR A 201 22.07 14.77 -12.17
N ASN A 202 22.37 14.93 -13.46
CA ASN A 202 23.06 13.93 -14.25
C ASN A 202 24.55 14.27 -14.28
N ASP A 203 25.41 13.29 -14.10
CA ASP A 203 26.86 13.43 -14.13
C ASP A 203 27.45 12.42 -15.12
N ALA A 204 28.48 12.84 -15.86
CA ALA A 204 29.09 12.04 -16.91
C ALA A 204 29.96 10.87 -16.38
N ARG A 205 30.15 10.79 -15.04
CA ARG A 205 31.01 9.80 -14.34
C ARG A 205 32.33 9.52 -15.08
N SER A 206 33.00 10.58 -15.51
CA SER A 206 34.28 10.52 -16.23
C SER A 206 34.25 9.88 -17.64
N THR A 207 33.08 9.76 -18.27
CA THR A 207 32.92 9.32 -19.67
C THR A 207 32.51 10.50 -20.57
N LYS A 208 32.87 10.48 -21.87
CA LYS A 208 32.46 11.54 -22.82
C LYS A 208 31.03 11.37 -23.36
N THR A 209 30.43 10.19 -23.21
CA THR A 209 29.25 9.77 -23.98
C THR A 209 28.03 9.35 -23.14
N SER A 210 28.16 9.21 -21.82
CA SER A 210 27.07 8.72 -20.97
C SER A 210 26.91 9.59 -19.73
N SER A 211 25.67 9.91 -19.36
CA SER A 211 25.35 10.66 -18.13
C SER A 211 24.41 9.85 -17.24
N TRP A 212 24.72 9.72 -15.95
CA TRP A 212 23.91 8.97 -14.99
C TRP A 212 23.30 9.88 -13.94
N THR A 213 22.08 9.55 -13.49
CA THR A 213 21.42 10.23 -12.38
C THR A 213 22.24 10.08 -11.10
N LYS A 214 22.84 11.17 -10.63
CA LYS A 214 23.68 11.23 -9.42
C LYS A 214 22.88 11.57 -8.17
N THR A 215 21.93 12.50 -8.33
CA THR A 215 21.08 12.95 -7.22
C THR A 215 19.68 13.28 -7.70
N VAL A 216 18.70 13.00 -6.84
CA VAL A 216 17.31 13.38 -6.99
C VAL A 216 16.98 14.37 -5.88
N SER A 217 16.41 15.53 -6.24
CA SER A 217 16.06 16.59 -5.31
C SER A 217 14.58 16.90 -5.44
N LEU A 218 13.80 16.52 -4.44
CA LEU A 218 12.38 16.85 -4.32
C LEU A 218 12.24 18.08 -3.41
N LYS A 219 11.60 19.12 -3.93
CA LYS A 219 11.09 20.26 -3.15
C LYS A 219 9.57 20.21 -3.16
N ILE A 220 8.95 20.20 -1.98
CA ILE A 220 7.50 20.14 -1.82
C ILE A 220 7.08 21.05 -0.66
N GLY A 221 6.37 22.14 -0.97
CA GLY A 221 6.21 23.26 -0.04
C GLY A 221 7.57 23.79 0.48
N GLY A 222 7.72 23.84 1.80
CA GLY A 222 8.97 24.20 2.49
C GLY A 222 9.97 23.04 2.68
N ILE A 223 9.62 21.82 2.28
CA ILE A 223 10.42 20.62 2.56
C ILE A 223 11.33 20.30 1.38
N LYS A 224 12.58 19.96 1.67
CA LYS A 224 13.57 19.53 0.68
C LYS A 224 14.14 18.15 1.00
N VAL A 225 13.85 17.17 0.16
CA VAL A 225 14.39 15.81 0.24
C VAL A 225 15.43 15.63 -0.86
N ASN A 226 16.64 15.17 -0.51
CA ASN A 226 17.68 14.86 -1.48
C ASN A 226 18.11 13.40 -1.30
N LEU A 227 18.02 12.67 -2.40
CA LEU A 227 18.45 11.28 -2.53
C LEU A 227 19.72 11.27 -3.38
N GLY A 228 20.75 10.59 -2.91
CA GLY A 228 22.00 10.43 -3.64
C GLY A 228 22.36 8.98 -3.87
N GLU A 229 23.52 8.78 -4.48
CA GLU A 229 24.12 7.46 -4.66
C GLU A 229 24.24 6.69 -3.33
N ARG A 230 24.19 5.36 -3.42
CA ARG A 230 24.19 4.45 -2.26
C ARG A 230 23.09 4.80 -1.27
N GLN A 231 21.96 5.28 -1.80
CA GLN A 231 20.75 5.60 -1.04
C GLN A 231 20.98 6.61 0.09
N ARG A 232 21.91 7.56 -0.13
CA ARG A 232 22.18 8.64 0.84
C ARG A 232 20.97 9.58 0.90
N LEU A 233 20.36 9.71 2.07
CA LEU A 233 19.22 10.59 2.33
C LEU A 233 19.64 11.87 3.08
N LYS A 234 19.17 13.01 2.58
CA LYS A 234 19.17 14.29 3.31
C LYS A 234 17.78 14.91 3.31
N VAL A 235 17.31 15.36 4.46
CA VAL A 235 16.05 16.11 4.62
C VAL A 235 16.39 17.49 5.18
N ASN A 236 15.95 18.54 4.49
CA ASN A 236 16.25 19.95 4.83
C ASN A 236 17.74 20.24 5.06
N GLY A 237 18.61 19.58 4.27
CA GLY A 237 20.07 19.74 4.35
C GLY A 237 20.76 18.81 5.35
N VAL A 238 20.02 18.23 6.30
CA VAL A 238 20.54 17.33 7.33
C VAL A 238 20.55 15.89 6.83
N LYS A 239 21.65 15.17 7.02
CA LYS A 239 21.75 13.74 6.71
C LYS A 239 20.96 12.95 7.76
N VAL A 240 20.07 12.06 7.31
CA VAL A 240 19.22 11.25 8.19
C VAL A 240 19.29 9.78 7.80
N ALA A 241 19.02 8.89 8.76
CA ALA A 241 18.94 7.45 8.52
C ALA A 241 17.55 7.05 7.98
N VAL A 242 17.46 5.89 7.34
CA VAL A 242 16.22 5.26 6.88
C VAL A 242 15.92 4.06 7.80
N PRO A 243 14.65 3.83 8.23
CA PRO A 243 13.45 4.59 7.89
C PRO A 243 13.43 5.98 8.52
N TYR A 244 12.80 6.93 7.84
CA TYR A 244 12.63 8.30 8.30
C TYR A 244 11.15 8.69 8.25
N ARG A 245 10.64 9.24 9.35
CA ARG A 245 9.31 9.87 9.38
C ARG A 245 9.46 11.27 9.91
N MET A 246 9.03 12.25 9.12
CA MET A 246 9.01 13.64 9.56
C MET A 246 7.99 13.78 10.70
N PRO A 247 8.27 14.55 11.78
CA PRO A 247 7.35 14.68 12.91
C PRO A 247 5.94 15.16 12.52
N THR A 248 5.83 16.01 11.50
CA THR A 248 4.55 16.50 10.95
C THR A 248 3.78 15.44 10.15
N GLY A 249 4.37 14.27 9.89
CA GLY A 249 3.81 13.24 9.02
C GLY A 249 3.82 13.59 7.53
N GLN A 250 4.34 14.75 7.14
CA GLN A 250 4.27 15.24 5.75
C GLN A 250 5.15 14.46 4.77
N VAL A 251 6.23 13.85 5.26
CA VAL A 251 7.15 13.03 4.48
C VAL A 251 7.52 11.79 5.28
N THR A 252 7.45 10.64 4.61
CA THR A 252 7.99 9.37 5.11
C THR A 252 8.92 8.78 4.06
N VAL A 253 10.06 8.26 4.51
CA VAL A 253 11.03 7.55 3.68
C VAL A 253 11.25 6.16 4.25
N ARG A 254 11.08 5.14 3.42
CA ARG A 254 11.23 3.74 3.80
C ARG A 254 12.00 2.99 2.74
N ARG A 255 12.61 1.87 3.14
CA ARG A 255 13.21 0.93 2.20
C ARG A 255 12.13 -0.03 1.71
N GLU A 256 12.06 -0.20 0.39
CA GLU A 256 11.21 -1.18 -0.28
C GLU A 256 12.12 -1.97 -1.21
N ASP A 257 12.39 -3.22 -0.85
CA ASP A 257 13.42 -4.06 -1.47
C ASP A 257 14.79 -3.34 -1.55
N GLU A 258 15.34 -3.21 -2.76
CA GLU A 258 16.59 -2.53 -3.07
C GLU A 258 16.41 -1.02 -3.37
N THR A 259 15.27 -0.43 -3.01
CA THR A 259 14.95 0.97 -3.31
C THR A 259 14.59 1.77 -2.07
N LEU A 260 14.79 3.10 -2.14
CA LEU A 260 14.20 4.06 -1.22
C LEU A 260 12.92 4.61 -1.79
N ARG A 261 11.83 4.44 -1.04
CA ARG A 261 10.53 5.04 -1.30
C ARG A 261 10.33 6.27 -0.44
N VAL A 262 10.04 7.41 -1.07
CA VAL A 262 9.59 8.65 -0.44
C VAL A 262 8.08 8.78 -0.70
N ASP A 263 7.28 8.83 0.35
CA ASP A 263 5.86 9.18 0.29
C ASP A 263 5.66 10.58 0.88
N THR A 264 4.80 11.39 0.23
CA THR A 264 4.50 12.76 0.65
C THR A 264 3.00 12.99 0.87
N TYR A 265 2.66 13.99 1.69
CA TYR A 265 1.27 14.37 1.99
C TYR A 265 0.45 14.82 0.77
N LEU A 266 1.08 15.25 -0.33
CA LEU A 266 0.36 15.60 -1.57
C LEU A 266 0.10 14.38 -2.47
N GLY A 267 0.57 13.19 -2.08
CA GLY A 267 0.48 11.94 -2.83
C GLY A 267 1.60 11.73 -3.85
N VAL A 268 2.52 12.69 -4.02
CA VAL A 268 3.70 12.54 -4.89
C VAL A 268 4.67 11.54 -4.25
N LYS A 269 5.09 10.53 -5.02
CA LYS A 269 5.98 9.46 -4.56
C LYS A 269 7.24 9.40 -5.41
N VAL A 270 8.35 9.06 -4.78
CA VAL A 270 9.64 8.86 -5.45
C VAL A 270 10.24 7.53 -5.03
N LEU A 271 10.61 6.70 -6.00
CA LEU A 271 11.34 5.45 -5.81
C LEU A 271 12.75 5.59 -6.39
N TRP A 272 13.78 5.28 -5.61
CA TRP A 272 15.18 5.48 -6.02
C TRP A 272 16.05 4.29 -5.60
N ASP A 273 16.73 3.67 -6.57
CA ASP A 273 17.61 2.52 -6.31
C ASP A 273 18.97 2.90 -5.70
N GLY A 274 19.37 4.17 -5.74
CA GLY A 274 20.71 4.59 -5.31
C GLY A 274 21.77 4.57 -6.41
N LYS A 275 21.39 4.30 -7.66
CA LYS A 275 22.33 4.08 -8.77
C LYS A 275 21.87 4.71 -10.09
N SER A 276 20.74 4.28 -10.65
CA SER A 276 20.33 4.62 -12.02
C SER A 276 18.82 4.59 -12.26
N PHE A 277 18.07 3.85 -11.46
CA PHE A 277 16.62 3.75 -11.60
C PHE A 277 15.91 4.75 -10.67
N LEU A 278 15.06 5.56 -11.27
CA LEU A 278 14.17 6.50 -10.59
C LEU A 278 12.76 6.33 -11.12
N GLU A 279 11.79 6.24 -10.23
CA GLU A 279 10.38 6.31 -10.55
C GLU A 279 9.75 7.48 -9.79
N VAL A 280 8.92 8.26 -10.48
CA VAL A 280 8.08 9.29 -9.88
C VAL A 280 6.63 8.96 -10.19
N SER A 281 5.81 8.86 -9.14
CA SER A 281 4.38 8.61 -9.24
C SER A 281 3.63 9.85 -8.71
N VAL A 282 2.68 10.36 -9.50
CA VAL A 282 1.94 11.60 -9.21
C VAL A 282 0.43 11.35 -9.32
N PRO A 283 -0.40 11.81 -8.36
CA PRO A 283 -1.85 11.60 -8.43
C PRO A 283 -2.51 12.25 -9.65
N ALA A 284 -3.60 11.66 -10.14
CA ALA A 284 -4.36 12.10 -11.31
C ALA A 284 -4.81 13.58 -11.26
N LYS A 285 -4.98 14.17 -10.08
CA LYS A 285 -5.32 15.60 -9.90
C LYS A 285 -4.32 16.59 -10.54
N TYR A 286 -3.14 16.12 -10.92
CA TYR A 286 -2.09 16.91 -11.58
C TYR A 286 -2.12 16.82 -13.11
N LYS A 287 -3.06 16.09 -13.71
CA LYS A 287 -3.17 15.98 -15.17
C LYS A 287 -3.24 17.36 -15.85
N GLY A 288 -2.42 17.57 -16.88
CA GLY A 288 -2.32 18.84 -17.62
C GLY A 288 -1.75 20.02 -16.82
N LYS A 289 -1.23 19.78 -15.60
CA LYS A 289 -0.63 20.82 -14.73
C LYS A 289 0.89 20.69 -14.62
N LEU A 290 1.45 19.57 -15.09
CA LEU A 290 2.86 19.26 -14.93
C LEU A 290 3.68 19.83 -16.09
N CYS A 291 4.97 20.01 -15.84
CA CYS A 291 5.96 20.24 -16.91
C CYS A 291 7.36 19.77 -16.50
N GLY A 292 8.18 19.42 -17.50
CA GLY A 292 9.54 18.92 -17.31
C GLY A 292 9.86 17.79 -18.30
N LEU A 293 10.95 17.08 -18.05
CA LEU A 293 11.33 15.91 -18.86
C LEU A 293 10.29 14.77 -18.84
N CYS A 294 9.43 14.71 -17.82
CA CYS A 294 8.35 13.72 -17.73
C CYS A 294 7.07 14.12 -18.50
N GLY A 295 7.09 15.21 -19.28
CA GLY A 295 5.93 15.68 -20.03
C GLY A 295 4.92 16.48 -19.19
N ASN A 296 3.69 16.60 -19.71
CA ASN A 296 2.63 17.43 -19.13
C ASN A 296 1.51 16.62 -18.44
N PHE A 297 1.54 15.29 -18.58
CA PHE A 297 0.58 14.34 -18.00
C PHE A 297 -0.86 14.63 -18.45
N ASN A 298 -1.12 14.69 -19.75
CA ASN A 298 -2.43 14.97 -20.32
C ASN A 298 -3.01 13.78 -21.11
N SER A 299 -2.39 12.59 -20.99
CA SER A 299 -2.73 11.38 -21.76
C SER A 299 -2.39 11.45 -23.25
N MET A 300 -1.55 12.40 -23.68
CA MET A 300 -1.17 12.60 -25.08
C MET A 300 0.36 12.59 -25.29
N SER A 301 0.93 11.41 -25.48
CA SER A 301 2.39 11.23 -25.64
C SER A 301 3.06 11.98 -26.80
N ARG A 302 2.28 12.53 -27.75
CA ARG A 302 2.79 13.27 -28.91
C ARG A 302 3.28 14.67 -28.56
N ASP A 303 2.80 15.26 -27.47
CA ASP A 303 3.19 16.61 -27.04
C ASP A 303 4.17 16.63 -25.86
N ASP A 304 4.55 15.46 -25.34
CA ASP A 304 5.41 15.31 -24.16
C ASP A 304 6.79 15.95 -24.30
N LEU A 305 7.30 16.05 -25.54
CA LEU A 305 8.55 16.74 -25.84
C LEU A 305 8.32 18.25 -26.04
N MET A 306 7.49 18.85 -25.19
CA MET A 306 7.26 20.29 -25.17
C MET A 306 8.40 21.01 -24.44
N THR A 307 9.07 21.90 -25.16
CA THR A 307 10.11 22.75 -24.58
C THR A 307 9.51 23.76 -23.59
N ARG A 308 10.38 24.35 -22.76
CA ARG A 308 9.99 25.42 -21.81
C ARG A 308 9.30 26.63 -22.47
N ARG A 309 9.53 26.86 -23.76
CA ARG A 309 8.90 27.95 -24.55
C ARG A 309 7.56 27.55 -25.17
N GLY A 310 7.09 26.33 -24.91
CA GLY A 310 5.82 25.81 -25.42
C GLY A 310 5.88 25.27 -26.84
N ARG A 311 7.07 25.04 -27.38
CA ARG A 311 7.25 24.40 -28.70
C ARG A 311 7.46 22.90 -28.52
N VAL A 312 6.64 22.07 -29.17
CA VAL A 312 6.86 20.62 -29.26
C VAL A 312 8.02 20.35 -30.21
N VAL A 313 8.98 19.53 -29.81
CA VAL A 313 10.03 19.02 -30.69
C VAL A 313 9.72 17.57 -31.06
N LEU A 314 9.84 17.27 -32.36
CA LEU A 314 9.56 15.96 -32.92
C LEU A 314 10.78 15.04 -32.84
#